data_AF-A0A8X7R938-F1
#
_entry.id   AF-A0A8X7R938-F1
#
_cell.length_a   1.000
_cell.length_b   1.000
_cell.length_c   1.000
_cell.angle_alpha   90.00
_cell.angle_beta   90.00
_cell.angle_gamma   90.00
#
_symmetry.space_group_name_H-M   'P 1'
#
loop_
_entity.id
_entity.type
_entity.pdbx_description
1 polymer ?
#
loop_
_entity_poly.entity_id
_entity_poly.type
_entity_poly.pdbx_seq_one_letter_code
_entity_poly.pdbx_strand_id
1 'polypeptide(L)'
;MDWATLNTNIKKWVRVMRSIVQVYLVSEKSLNDQIFGEESSVTCFVDTVKAPVMQLLNFGEAVSLGPRQPEKLLRILEMYELASELLPEIDVLFSDSQLGSSLRGEYREVMRRLGNARRRSSSSKALLLLMSPLILSLEERSTRHELRHELPHGAGRTSARLLTRFSWSMMMWNISQYHHRQMLSIRDGG
;
A
#
# COMPACT_ATOMS: atom_id res chain seq x y z
N MET A 1 -16.16 -8.29 12.49
CA MET A 1 -16.50 -8.41 11.05
C MET A 1 -15.57 -9.43 10.43
N ASP A 2 -16.09 -10.38 9.64
CA ASP A 2 -15.26 -11.32 8.89
C ASP A 2 -14.47 -10.62 7.78
N TRP A 3 -13.53 -11.35 7.18
CA TRP A 3 -12.68 -10.79 6.13
C TRP A 3 -13.44 -10.48 4.83
N ALA A 4 -14.42 -11.29 4.44
CA ALA A 4 -15.15 -11.09 3.18
C ALA A 4 -15.94 -9.77 3.19
N THR A 5 -16.60 -9.49 4.31
CA THR A 5 -17.35 -8.27 4.56
C THR A 5 -16.41 -7.07 4.65
N LEU A 6 -15.30 -7.19 5.39
CA LEU A 6 -14.31 -6.11 5.49
C LEU A 6 -13.70 -5.77 4.13
N ASN A 7 -13.32 -6.78 3.36
CA ASN A 7 -12.78 -6.61 2.01
C ASN A 7 -13.77 -5.91 1.07
N THR A 8 -15.05 -6.28 1.15
CA THR A 8 -16.12 -5.61 0.40
C THR A 8 -16.26 -4.15 0.81
N ASN A 9 -16.20 -3.86 2.11
CA ASN A 9 -16.28 -2.50 2.62
C ASN A 9 -15.06 -1.66 2.25
N ILE A 10 -13.86 -2.24 2.21
CA ILE A 10 -12.66 -1.54 1.72
C ILE A 10 -12.81 -1.20 0.22
N LYS A 11 -13.26 -2.13 -0.61
CA LYS A 11 -13.53 -1.84 -2.04
C LYS A 11 -14.57 -0.75 -2.22
N LYS A 12 -15.63 -0.76 -1.40
CA LYS A 12 -16.64 0.30 -1.38
C LYS A 12 -16.02 1.63 -0.97
N TRP A 13 -15.21 1.64 0.09
CA TRP A 13 -14.51 2.82 0.56
C TRP A 13 -13.63 3.43 -0.53
N VAL A 14 -12.87 2.63 -1.28
CA VAL A 14 -12.04 3.10 -2.40
C VAL A 14 -12.90 3.83 -3.45
N ARG A 15 -14.04 3.26 -3.84
CA ARG A 15 -14.94 3.87 -4.82
C ARG A 15 -15.60 5.15 -4.28
N VAL A 16 -16.11 5.08 -3.05
CA VAL A 16 -16.85 6.18 -2.42
C VAL A 16 -15.91 7.35 -2.10
N MET A 17 -14.70 7.08 -1.58
CA MET A 17 -13.71 8.12 -1.30
C MET A 17 -13.34 8.87 -2.58
N ARG A 18 -13.07 8.17 -3.68
CA ARG A 18 -12.83 8.80 -4.98
C ARG A 18 -13.99 9.69 -5.39
N SER A 19 -15.21 9.16 -5.36
CA SER A 19 -16.42 9.92 -5.75
C SER A 19 -16.67 11.12 -4.84
N ILE A 20 -16.41 11.00 -3.55
CA ILE A 20 -16.60 12.10 -2.61
C ILE A 20 -15.62 13.22 -2.94
N VAL A 21 -14.33 12.92 -3.10
CA VAL A 21 -13.33 13.95 -3.35
C VAL A 21 -13.48 14.59 -4.73
N GLN A 22 -13.58 13.78 -5.79
CA GLN A 22 -13.53 14.27 -7.17
C GLN A 22 -14.85 14.82 -7.71
N VAL A 23 -15.98 14.44 -7.10
CA VAL A 23 -17.31 14.80 -7.63
C VAL A 23 -18.09 15.59 -6.60
N TYR A 24 -18.34 15.00 -5.43
CA TYR A 24 -19.20 15.61 -4.43
C TYR A 24 -18.61 16.90 -3.87
N LEU A 25 -17.38 16.87 -3.35
CA LEU A 25 -16.76 18.06 -2.74
C LEU A 25 -16.57 19.20 -3.75
N VAL A 26 -16.16 18.88 -4.98
CA VAL A 26 -16.02 19.87 -6.06
C VAL A 26 -17.36 20.53 -6.37
N SER A 27 -18.43 19.73 -6.48
CA SER A 27 -19.77 20.23 -6.77
C SER A 27 -20.32 21.08 -5.61
N GLU A 28 -20.15 20.61 -4.37
CA GLU A 28 -20.59 21.34 -3.17
C GLU A 28 -19.86 22.67 -2.99
N LYS A 29 -18.55 22.72 -3.28
CA LYS A 29 -17.79 23.98 -3.25
C LYS A 29 -18.34 24.96 -4.29
N SER A 30 -18.48 24.51 -5.54
CA SER A 30 -19.02 25.34 -6.62
C SER A 30 -20.45 25.84 -6.33
N LEU A 31 -21.31 25.00 -5.76
CA LEU A 31 -22.68 25.37 -5.39
C LEU A 31 -22.69 26.42 -4.26
N ASN A 32 -21.87 26.24 -3.23
CA ASN A 32 -21.76 27.23 -2.15
C ASN A 32 -21.24 28.58 -2.68
N ASP A 33 -20.26 28.57 -3.57
CA ASP A 33 -19.72 29.80 -4.17
C ASP A 33 -20.79 30.54 -4.99
N GLN A 34 -21.64 29.80 -5.71
CA GLN A 34 -22.75 30.37 -6.48
C GLN A 34 -23.87 30.96 -5.62
N ILE A 35 -24.18 30.35 -4.47
CA ILE A 35 -25.30 30.75 -3.61
C ILE A 35 -24.90 31.88 -2.64
N PHE A 36 -23.71 31.77 -2.04
CA PHE A 36 -23.31 32.58 -0.89
C PHE A 36 -22.22 33.62 -1.18
N GLY A 37 -21.57 33.55 -2.35
CA GLY A 37 -20.39 34.34 -2.67
C GLY A 37 -19.17 34.00 -1.80
N GLU A 38 -18.03 34.66 -2.01
CA GLU A 38 -16.74 34.27 -1.43
C GLU A 38 -16.68 34.26 0.12
N GLU A 39 -17.30 35.23 0.80
CA GLU A 39 -17.06 35.39 2.26
C GLU A 39 -17.93 34.49 3.16
N SER A 40 -19.11 34.06 2.70
CA SER A 40 -20.03 33.22 3.49
C SER A 40 -20.14 31.76 2.99
N SER A 41 -19.59 31.46 1.81
CA SER A 41 -19.55 30.12 1.19
C SER A 41 -18.74 29.11 2.02
N VAL A 42 -17.65 29.57 2.65
CA VAL A 42 -16.65 28.68 3.25
C VAL A 42 -17.16 27.91 4.47
N THR A 43 -17.94 28.56 5.34
CA THR A 43 -18.48 27.93 6.56
C THR A 43 -19.53 26.87 6.21
N CYS A 44 -20.47 27.22 5.32
CA CYS A 44 -21.54 26.33 4.86
C CYS A 44 -20.99 25.10 4.13
N PHE A 45 -19.98 25.30 3.26
CA PHE A 45 -19.30 24.19 2.60
C PHE A 45 -18.68 23.22 3.60
N VAL A 46 -17.85 23.71 4.53
CA VAL A 46 -17.16 22.85 5.50
C VAL A 46 -18.16 22.10 6.39
N ASP A 47 -19.20 22.76 6.89
CA ASP A 47 -20.21 22.13 7.74
C ASP A 47 -20.98 21.02 7.01
N THR A 48 -21.27 21.22 5.72
CA THR A 48 -21.99 20.24 4.88
C THR A 48 -21.14 18.99 4.62
N VAL A 49 -19.84 19.16 4.37
CA VAL A 49 -18.97 18.06 3.94
C VAL A 49 -18.24 17.36 5.08
N LYS A 50 -18.12 18.00 6.25
CA LYS A 50 -17.32 17.48 7.37
C LYS A 50 -17.80 16.13 7.87
N ALA A 51 -19.08 15.98 8.15
CA ALA A 51 -19.63 14.74 8.69
C ALA A 51 -19.39 13.51 7.77
N PRO A 52 -19.77 13.53 6.47
CA PRO A 52 -19.55 12.38 5.59
C PRO A 52 -18.07 12.09 5.34
N VAL A 53 -17.22 13.12 5.23
CA VAL A 53 -15.77 12.92 5.06
C VAL A 53 -15.17 12.28 6.31
N MET A 54 -15.52 12.76 7.51
CA MET A 54 -15.03 12.18 8.76
C MET A 54 -15.46 10.72 8.93
N GLN A 55 -16.66 10.34 8.50
CA GLN A 55 -17.09 8.93 8.53
C GLN A 55 -16.19 8.04 7.67
N LEU A 56 -15.82 8.48 6.46
CA LEU A 56 -14.87 7.76 5.62
C LEU A 56 -13.48 7.70 6.24
N LEU A 57 -13.01 8.81 6.81
CA LEU A 57 -11.70 8.86 7.46
C LEU A 57 -11.62 7.92 8.67
N ASN A 58 -12.64 7.91 9.51
CA ASN A 58 -12.75 7.00 10.66
C ASN A 58 -12.72 5.53 10.22
N PHE A 59 -13.35 5.19 9.09
CA PHE A 59 -13.25 3.84 8.52
C PHE A 59 -11.81 3.52 8.09
N GLY A 60 -11.13 4.45 7.39
CA GLY A 60 -9.74 4.30 6.99
C GLY A 60 -8.79 4.12 8.18
N GLU A 61 -9.01 4.88 9.24
CA GLU A 61 -8.29 4.73 10.50
C GLU A 61 -8.51 3.35 11.13
N ALA A 62 -9.76 2.91 11.27
CA ALA A 62 -10.08 1.61 11.86
C ALA A 62 -9.42 0.46 11.09
N VAL A 63 -9.40 0.54 9.74
CA VAL A 63 -8.69 -0.43 8.90
C VAL A 63 -7.19 -0.41 9.14
N SER A 64 -6.58 0.77 9.31
CA SER A 64 -5.14 0.93 9.57
C SER A 64 -4.66 0.32 10.89
N LEU A 65 -5.57 0.21 11.88
CA LEU A 65 -5.33 -0.40 13.19
C LEU A 65 -5.51 -1.93 13.17
N GLY A 66 -6.11 -2.49 12.11
CA GLY A 66 -6.44 -3.91 12.01
C GLY A 66 -5.23 -4.86 11.88
N PRO A 67 -5.49 -6.19 11.95
CA PRO A 67 -4.46 -7.22 11.83
C PRO A 67 -3.73 -7.21 10.47
N ARG A 68 -2.41 -7.46 10.47
CA ARG A 68 -1.52 -7.29 9.31
C ARG A 68 -1.25 -8.60 8.54
N GLN A 69 -2.33 -9.25 8.08
CA GLN A 69 -2.24 -10.42 7.21
C GLN A 69 -1.92 -10.01 5.76
N PRO A 70 -1.20 -10.83 4.97
CA PRO A 70 -0.79 -10.48 3.60
C PRO A 70 -1.92 -9.95 2.71
N GLU A 71 -3.08 -10.60 2.75
CA GLU A 71 -4.25 -10.25 1.94
C GLU A 71 -4.85 -8.90 2.37
N LYS A 72 -4.73 -8.56 3.67
CA LYS A 72 -5.19 -7.29 4.24
C LYS A 72 -4.25 -6.14 3.89
N LEU A 73 -2.95 -6.41 3.80
CA LEU A 73 -1.95 -5.41 3.42
C LEU A 73 -2.14 -4.93 1.99
N LEU A 74 -2.47 -5.84 1.07
CA LEU A 74 -2.79 -5.46 -0.31
C LEU A 74 -3.98 -4.48 -0.37
N ARG A 75 -4.95 -4.63 0.53
CA ARG A 75 -6.09 -3.70 0.64
C ARG A 75 -5.74 -2.38 1.30
N ILE A 76 -4.93 -2.40 2.35
CA ILE A 76 -4.41 -1.18 2.97
C ILE A 76 -3.55 -0.40 1.97
N LEU A 77 -2.80 -1.10 1.12
CA LEU A 77 -2.03 -0.51 0.04
C LEU A 77 -2.93 0.21 -0.97
N GLU A 78 -3.96 -0.49 -1.46
CA GLU A 78 -4.97 0.08 -2.38
C GLU A 78 -5.60 1.36 -1.79
N MET A 79 -5.93 1.36 -0.50
CA MET A 79 -6.46 2.55 0.18
C MET A 79 -5.44 3.68 0.29
N TYR A 80 -4.19 3.37 0.62
CA TYR A 80 -3.12 4.37 0.74
C TYR A 80 -2.79 5.02 -0.61
N GLU A 81 -2.73 4.24 -1.69
CA GLU A 81 -2.46 4.73 -3.04
C GLU A 81 -3.55 5.70 -3.48
N LEU A 82 -4.82 5.30 -3.35
CA LEU A 82 -5.94 6.21 -3.64
C LEU A 82 -5.89 7.47 -2.75
N ALA A 83 -5.69 7.31 -1.44
CA ALA A 83 -5.66 8.46 -0.55
C ALA A 83 -4.54 9.44 -0.92
N SER A 84 -3.38 8.91 -1.35
CA SER A 84 -2.22 9.69 -1.80
C SER A 84 -2.50 10.40 -3.13
N GLU A 85 -3.20 9.74 -4.06
CA GLU A 85 -3.66 10.30 -5.34
C GLU A 85 -4.59 11.51 -5.13
N LEU A 86 -5.49 11.43 -4.14
CA LEU A 86 -6.52 12.45 -3.87
C LEU A 86 -6.05 13.61 -2.98
N LEU A 87 -4.88 13.50 -2.33
CA LEU A 87 -4.40 14.52 -1.39
C LEU A 87 -4.24 15.93 -1.98
N PRO A 88 -3.68 16.10 -3.20
CA PRO A 88 -3.57 17.43 -3.80
C PRO A 88 -4.93 18.10 -3.98
N GLU A 89 -5.95 17.33 -4.33
CA GLU A 89 -7.31 17.83 -4.52
C GLU A 89 -7.96 18.24 -3.19
N ILE A 90 -7.75 17.46 -2.13
CA ILE A 90 -8.12 17.85 -0.76
C ILE A 90 -7.42 19.15 -0.34
N ASP A 91 -6.14 19.30 -0.66
CA ASP A 91 -5.41 20.52 -0.30
C ASP A 91 -5.98 21.77 -0.99
N VAL A 92 -6.38 21.65 -2.25
CA VAL A 92 -7.02 22.72 -3.04
C VAL A 92 -8.44 22.99 -2.58
N LEU A 93 -9.25 21.97 -2.32
CA LEU A 93 -10.65 22.15 -1.90
C LEU A 93 -10.75 22.93 -0.59
N PHE A 94 -9.81 22.71 0.34
CA PHE A 94 -9.80 23.32 1.66
C PHE A 94 -8.73 24.41 1.84
N SER A 95 -8.09 24.90 0.75
CA SER A 95 -7.01 25.90 0.79
C SER A 95 -7.40 27.17 1.55
N ASP A 96 -8.60 27.66 1.29
CA ASP A 96 -9.04 29.02 1.63
C ASP A 96 -9.67 29.11 3.03
N SER A 97 -9.67 28.00 3.78
CA SER A 97 -10.44 27.90 5.02
C SER A 97 -9.59 27.46 6.20
N GLN A 98 -9.55 28.29 7.25
CA GLN A 98 -9.03 27.86 8.55
C GLN A 98 -9.89 26.72 9.12
N LEU A 99 -11.18 26.68 8.82
CA LEU A 99 -12.10 25.60 9.22
C LEU A 99 -11.79 24.26 8.54
N GLY A 100 -11.39 24.28 7.27
CA GLY A 100 -10.96 23.07 6.54
C GLY A 100 -9.57 22.57 6.93
N SER A 101 -8.79 23.35 7.68
CA SER A 101 -7.46 22.92 8.15
C SER A 101 -7.51 21.66 9.01
N SER A 102 -8.53 21.53 9.87
CA SER A 102 -8.75 20.33 10.68
C SER A 102 -9.01 19.11 9.80
N LEU A 103 -9.87 19.22 8.79
CA LEU A 103 -10.21 18.12 7.89
C LEU A 103 -9.00 17.67 7.05
N ARG A 104 -8.19 18.62 6.55
CA ARG A 104 -6.92 18.29 5.90
C ARG A 104 -5.97 17.55 6.85
N GLY A 105 -5.90 17.98 8.11
CA GLY A 105 -5.10 17.34 9.16
C GLY A 105 -5.52 15.88 9.39
N GLU A 106 -6.82 15.65 9.58
CA GLU A 106 -7.39 14.31 9.75
C GLU A 106 -7.11 13.42 8.53
N TYR A 107 -7.30 13.96 7.32
CA TYR A 107 -7.04 13.24 6.08
C TYR A 107 -5.57 12.79 6.00
N ARG A 108 -4.63 13.70 6.27
CA ARG A 108 -3.19 13.40 6.30
C ARG A 108 -2.84 12.39 7.37
N GLU A 109 -3.46 12.47 8.54
CA GLU A 109 -3.20 11.53 9.63
C GLU A 109 -3.67 10.11 9.28
N VAL A 110 -4.86 9.94 8.70
CA VAL A 110 -5.34 8.64 8.22
C VAL A 110 -4.42 8.08 7.15
N MET A 111 -4.01 8.90 6.18
CA MET A 111 -3.04 8.49 5.16
C MET A 111 -1.71 8.03 5.78
N ARG A 112 -1.18 8.79 6.74
CA ARG A 112 0.06 8.46 7.44
C ARG A 112 -0.08 7.12 8.17
N ARG A 113 -1.23 6.86 8.80
CA ARG A 113 -1.53 5.60 9.49
C ARG A 113 -1.62 4.43 8.51
N LEU A 114 -2.30 4.58 7.38
CA LEU A 114 -2.35 3.58 6.30
C LEU A 114 -0.94 3.27 5.77
N GLY A 115 -0.12 4.30 5.49
CA GLY A 115 1.26 4.14 5.03
C GLY A 115 2.16 3.46 6.08
N ASN A 116 1.97 3.75 7.36
CA ASN A 116 2.68 3.06 8.45
C ASN A 116 2.24 1.60 8.59
N ALA A 117 0.94 1.31 8.41
CA ALA A 117 0.43 -0.06 8.45
C ALA A 117 1.06 -0.92 7.36
N ARG A 118 1.28 -0.36 6.15
CA ARG A 118 2.07 -0.96 5.08
C ARG A 118 3.53 -1.22 5.50
N ARG A 119 4.25 -0.19 5.94
CA ARG A 119 5.70 -0.27 6.25
C ARG A 119 6.03 -1.28 7.34
N ARG A 120 5.27 -1.28 8.45
CA ARG A 120 5.53 -2.19 9.59
C ARG A 120 5.43 -3.68 9.22
N SER A 121 4.66 -4.03 8.20
CA SER A 121 4.55 -5.42 7.76
C SER A 121 5.61 -5.84 6.73
N SER A 122 6.13 -4.87 5.97
CA SER A 122 7.22 -5.10 5.02
C SER A 122 8.54 -5.49 5.72
N SER A 123 8.74 -5.11 6.99
CA SER A 123 10.01 -5.33 7.70
C SER A 123 10.32 -6.76 8.15
N SER A 124 9.51 -7.80 7.88
CA SER A 124 9.95 -9.16 8.29
C SER A 124 9.38 -10.40 7.59
N LYS A 125 8.18 -10.40 6.99
CA LYS A 125 7.58 -11.68 6.53
C LYS A 125 6.81 -11.61 5.20
N ALA A 126 6.15 -10.48 4.90
CA ALA A 126 5.31 -10.35 3.70
C ALA A 126 6.10 -10.23 2.39
N LEU A 127 7.29 -9.61 2.40
CA LEU A 127 8.18 -9.52 1.24
C LEU A 127 8.66 -10.92 0.79
N LEU A 128 9.03 -11.78 1.74
CA LEU A 128 9.42 -13.17 1.45
C LEU A 128 8.28 -13.96 0.80
N LEU A 129 7.04 -13.78 1.28
CA LEU A 129 5.87 -14.47 0.74
C LEU A 129 5.41 -13.91 -0.63
N LEU A 130 5.48 -12.59 -0.84
CA LEU A 130 5.12 -11.96 -2.12
C LEU A 130 6.17 -12.17 -3.21
N MET A 131 7.44 -12.28 -2.85
CA MET A 131 8.50 -12.57 -3.81
C MET A 131 8.61 -14.06 -4.16
N SER A 132 8.06 -14.98 -3.35
CA SER A 132 8.18 -16.43 -3.59
C SER A 132 7.61 -16.89 -4.95
N PRO A 133 6.40 -16.47 -5.40
CA PRO A 133 5.87 -16.91 -6.70
C PRO A 133 6.58 -16.26 -7.89
N LEU A 134 7.07 -15.02 -7.73
CA LEU A 134 7.79 -14.28 -8.78
C LEU A 134 9.22 -14.81 -8.95
N ILE A 135 9.91 -15.14 -7.85
CA ILE A 135 11.24 -15.76 -7.88
C ILE A 135 11.15 -17.14 -8.53
N LEU A 136 10.17 -17.98 -8.14
CA LEU A 136 9.96 -19.28 -8.79
C LEU A 136 9.62 -19.15 -10.27
N SER A 137 8.76 -18.19 -10.65
CA SER A 137 8.38 -17.97 -12.06
C SER A 137 9.53 -17.46 -12.92
N LEU A 138 10.45 -16.67 -12.36
CA LEU A 138 11.62 -16.17 -13.09
C LEU A 138 12.70 -17.26 -13.23
N GLU A 139 12.88 -18.09 -12.21
CA GLU A 139 13.81 -19.22 -12.24
C GLU A 139 13.34 -20.33 -13.20
N GLU A 140 12.03 -20.58 -13.27
CA GLU A 140 11.43 -21.53 -14.21
C GLU A 140 11.44 -21.02 -15.67
N ARG A 141 11.34 -19.70 -15.88
CA ARG A 141 11.48 -19.09 -17.22
C ARG A 141 12.94 -19.03 -17.67
N SER A 142 13.87 -18.78 -16.75
CA SER A 142 15.31 -18.81 -17.04
C SER A 142 15.76 -20.21 -17.46
N THR A 143 15.38 -21.25 -16.71
CA THR A 143 15.72 -22.65 -17.02
C THR A 143 15.09 -23.15 -18.32
N ARG A 144 13.86 -22.73 -18.66
CA ARG A 144 13.22 -23.09 -19.96
C ARG A 144 13.83 -22.38 -21.17
N HIS A 145 14.32 -21.15 -21.02
CA HIS A 145 15.02 -20.46 -22.11
C HIS A 145 16.43 -21.04 -22.33
N GLU A 146 17.08 -21.54 -21.28
CA GLU A 146 18.40 -22.18 -21.34
C GLU A 146 18.35 -23.60 -21.96
N LEU A 147 17.31 -24.39 -21.67
CA LEU A 147 17.15 -25.74 -22.24
C LEU A 147 16.82 -25.74 -23.75
N ARG A 148 16.39 -24.61 -24.33
CA ARG A 148 16.14 -24.49 -25.77
C ARG A 148 17.38 -24.13 -26.59
N HIS A 149 18.46 -23.69 -25.95
CA HIS A 149 19.64 -23.17 -26.64
C HIS A 149 20.88 -24.05 -26.55
N GLU A 150 20.81 -25.19 -25.86
CA GLU A 150 21.95 -26.08 -25.67
C GLU A 150 21.67 -27.44 -26.31
N LEU A 151 22.13 -27.61 -27.56
CA LEU A 151 22.88 -28.77 -28.08
C LEU A 151 23.16 -28.60 -29.59
N PRO A 152 24.33 -29.00 -30.12
CA PRO A 152 25.70 -28.85 -29.61
C PRO A 152 26.60 -28.11 -30.63
N HIS A 153 27.74 -27.57 -30.17
CA HIS A 153 29.08 -27.80 -30.77
C HIS A 153 30.10 -26.84 -30.15
N GLY A 154 31.24 -27.39 -29.73
CA GLY A 154 32.48 -26.63 -29.57
C GLY A 154 32.81 -26.23 -28.14
N ALA A 155 33.81 -26.91 -27.60
CA ALA A 155 34.42 -26.69 -26.30
C ALA A 155 34.82 -25.22 -26.03
N GLY A 156 34.70 -24.82 -24.77
CA GLY A 156 35.44 -23.69 -24.21
C GLY A 156 34.59 -22.48 -23.82
N ARG A 157 33.70 -22.61 -22.83
CA ARG A 157 33.23 -21.48 -21.98
C ARG A 157 32.41 -21.91 -20.76
N THR A 158 32.83 -22.95 -20.03
CA THR A 158 32.08 -23.47 -18.85
C THR A 158 32.49 -22.87 -17.50
N SER A 159 33.51 -21.99 -17.43
CA SER A 159 34.06 -21.54 -16.14
C SER A 159 33.26 -20.39 -15.48
N ALA A 160 32.74 -19.43 -16.25
CA ALA A 160 32.03 -18.27 -15.68
C ALA A 160 30.62 -18.58 -15.15
N ARG A 161 29.94 -19.60 -15.70
CA ARG A 161 28.54 -19.93 -15.38
C ARG A 161 28.38 -20.83 -14.16
N LEU A 162 29.38 -21.64 -13.83
CA LEU A 162 29.40 -22.40 -12.58
C LEU A 162 29.71 -21.48 -11.39
N LEU A 163 30.56 -20.46 -11.58
CA LEU A 163 30.92 -19.52 -10.51
C LEU A 163 29.73 -18.66 -10.05
N THR A 164 28.84 -18.23 -10.96
CA THR A 164 27.61 -17.53 -10.57
C THR A 164 26.63 -18.47 -9.86
N ARG A 165 26.51 -19.72 -10.31
CA ARG A 165 25.66 -20.73 -9.67
C ARG A 165 26.15 -21.16 -8.28
N PHE A 166 27.47 -21.25 -8.08
CA PHE A 166 28.08 -21.49 -6.76
C PHE A 166 27.93 -20.27 -5.84
N SER A 167 28.10 -19.06 -6.35
CA SER A 167 27.92 -17.82 -5.57
C SER A 167 26.49 -17.65 -5.07
N TRP A 168 25.48 -17.93 -5.91
CA TRP A 168 24.08 -17.85 -5.52
C TRP A 168 23.65 -18.96 -4.55
N SER A 169 24.12 -20.20 -4.76
CA SER A 169 23.86 -21.31 -3.82
C SER A 169 24.50 -21.02 -2.45
N MET A 170 25.68 -20.40 -2.43
CA MET A 170 26.37 -20.00 -1.20
C MET A 170 25.70 -18.80 -0.52
N MET A 171 25.14 -17.85 -1.28
CA MET A 171 24.39 -16.71 -0.74
C MET A 171 23.05 -17.17 -0.12
N MET A 172 22.34 -18.08 -0.79
CA MET A 172 21.12 -18.69 -0.24
C MET A 172 21.41 -19.59 0.97
N TRP A 173 22.52 -20.31 0.97
CA TRP A 173 22.98 -21.07 2.14
C TRP A 173 23.34 -20.14 3.32
N ASN A 174 24.04 -19.03 3.09
CA ASN A 174 24.36 -18.06 4.14
C ASN A 174 23.11 -17.39 4.72
N ILE A 175 22.12 -17.06 3.89
CA ILE A 175 20.83 -16.52 4.35
C ILE A 175 20.08 -17.57 5.17
N SER A 176 20.05 -18.82 4.73
CA SER A 176 19.43 -19.92 5.49
C SER A 176 20.14 -20.17 6.83
N GLN A 177 21.48 -20.09 6.86
CA GLN A 177 22.27 -20.25 8.09
C GLN A 177 22.12 -19.06 9.04
N TYR A 178 21.98 -17.84 8.52
CA TYR A 178 21.71 -16.64 9.31
C TYR A 178 20.34 -16.74 10.01
N HIS A 179 19.31 -17.17 9.29
CA HIS A 179 17.99 -17.40 9.86
C HIS A 179 17.97 -18.57 10.86
N HIS A 180 18.75 -19.63 10.61
CA HIS A 180 18.88 -20.74 11.55
C HIS A 180 19.58 -20.33 12.85
N ARG A 181 20.64 -19.52 12.79
CA ARG A 181 21.34 -18.98 13.98
C ARG A 181 20.49 -17.98 14.76
N GLN A 182 19.69 -17.15 14.08
CA GLN A 182 18.73 -16.26 14.75
C GLN A 182 17.64 -17.05 15.49
N MET A 183 17.17 -18.18 14.94
CA MET A 183 16.21 -19.04 15.65
C MET A 183 16.82 -19.80 16.84
N LEU A 184 18.10 -20.18 16.78
CA LEU A 184 18.81 -20.79 17.90
C LEU A 184 19.10 -19.77 19.02
N SER A 185 19.47 -18.53 18.67
CA SER A 185 19.70 -17.45 19.65
C SER A 185 18.45 -17.01 20.40
N ILE A 186 17.25 -17.19 19.83
CA ILE A 186 15.97 -16.92 20.50
C ILE A 186 15.57 -18.08 21.44
N ARG A 187 16.10 -19.29 21.20
CA ARG A 187 15.79 -20.49 21.99
C ARG A 187 16.69 -20.65 23.22
N ASP A 188 17.93 -20.14 23.18
CA ASP A 188 18.89 -20.23 24.28
C ASP A 188 18.90 -18.98 25.19
N GLY A 189 18.02 -18.00 24.93
CA GLY A 189 17.90 -16.74 25.68
C GLY A 189 16.65 -16.65 26.56
N GLY A 190 16.12 -17.77 27.05
CA GLY A 190 14.96 -17.87 27.94
C GLY A 190 15.26 -18.71 29.18
#